data_AF-A0A914QM10-F1
#
_entry.id   AF-A0A914QM10-F1
#
_cell.length_a   1.000
_cell.length_b   1.000
_cell.length_c   1.000
_cell.angle_alpha   90.00
_cell.angle_beta   90.00
_cell.angle_gamma   90.00
#
_symmetry.space_group_name_H-M   'P 1'
#
loop_
_entity.id
_entity.type
_entity.pdbx_description
1 polymer ?
#
loop_
_entity_poly.entity_id
_entity_poly.type
_entity_poly.pdbx_seq_one_letter_code
_entity_poly.pdbx_strand_id
1 'polypeptide(L)' 'MHFNSDDGDEGEKPICQECGAAFVNMENLTAHFEKCDIRKKKLVNERSIYMKGFDGKINVSAVKDALLQFGKVEKVIYY' A
#
# COMPACT_ATOMS: atom_id res chain seq x y z
N MET A 1 -39.09 6.30 4.74
CA MET A 1 -38.63 4.91 4.56
C MET A 1 -37.12 4.98 4.40
N HIS A 2 -36.35 4.60 5.43
CA HIS A 2 -34.89 4.45 5.33
C HIS A 2 -34.62 3.11 4.66
N PHE A 3 -33.99 3.12 3.48
CA PHE A 3 -33.41 1.91 2.90
C PHE A 3 -32.08 1.65 3.61
N ASN A 4 -32.14 0.90 4.70
CA ASN A 4 -30.97 0.17 5.19
C ASN A 4 -31.03 -1.20 4.52
N SER A 5 -30.26 -1.37 3.45
CA SER A 5 -29.94 -2.68 2.89
C SER A 5 -28.47 -2.94 3.20
N ASP A 6 -28.25 -3.28 4.47
CA ASP A 6 -27.14 -4.11 4.92
C ASP A 6 -27.51 -5.54 4.46
N ASP A 7 -27.31 -5.81 3.17
CA ASP A 7 -27.67 -7.09 2.55
C ASP A 7 -26.37 -7.89 2.33
N GLY A 8 -26.14 -8.81 3.27
CA GLY A 8 -25.17 -9.87 3.10
C GLY A 8 -25.64 -10.79 1.99
N ASP A 9 -25.06 -10.68 0.80
CA ASP A 9 -25.12 -11.78 -0.15
C ASP A 9 -24.11 -12.84 0.29
N GLU A 10 -24.67 -13.88 0.89
CA GLU A 10 -24.11 -15.22 1.03
C GLU A 10 -24.14 -15.97 -0.32
N GLY A 11 -23.69 -15.27 -1.37
CA GLY A 11 -23.34 -15.82 -2.67
C GLY A 11 -21.92 -15.36 -2.94
N GLU A 12 -21.01 -16.28 -3.27
CA GLU A 12 -19.56 -16.05 -3.36
C GLU A 12 -19.22 -14.93 -4.36
N LYS A 13 -19.34 -13.68 -3.92
CA LYS A 13 -18.99 -12.51 -4.72
C LYS A 13 -17.47 -12.53 -4.88
N PRO A 14 -16.95 -12.43 -6.11
CA PRO A 14 -15.52 -12.42 -6.33
C PRO A 14 -14.87 -11.23 -5.60
N ILE A 15 -14.05 -11.54 -4.59
CA ILE A 15 -13.35 -10.55 -3.76
C ILE A 15 -11.90 -10.47 -4.19
N CYS A 16 -11.38 -9.25 -4.28
CA CYS A 16 -9.95 -9.04 -4.46
C CYS A 16 -9.21 -9.35 -3.16
N GLN A 17 -8.39 -10.40 -3.17
CA GLN A 17 -7.55 -10.79 -2.02
C GLN A 17 -6.48 -9.73 -1.68
N GLU A 18 -6.14 -8.83 -2.60
CA GLU A 18 -5.13 -7.79 -2.34
C GLU A 18 -5.71 -6.56 -1.63
N CYS A 19 -6.96 -6.18 -1.91
CA CYS A 19 -7.57 -4.96 -1.35
C CYS A 19 -8.86 -5.15 -0.56
N GLY A 20 -9.44 -6.35 -0.58
CA GLY A 20 -10.69 -6.68 0.10
C GLY A 20 -11.95 -6.16 -0.60
N ALA A 21 -11.84 -5.59 -1.80
CA ALA A 21 -13.01 -5.12 -2.54
C ALA A 21 -13.82 -6.30 -3.09
N ALA A 22 -15.14 -6.28 -2.85
CA ALA A 22 -16.08 -7.23 -3.40
C ALA A 22 -16.61 -6.74 -4.75
N PHE A 23 -16.65 -7.64 -5.74
CA PHE A 23 -17.16 -7.36 -7.08
C PHE A 23 -18.37 -8.23 -7.38
N VAL A 24 -19.23 -7.74 -8.27
CA VAL A 24 -20.42 -8.47 -8.71
C VAL A 24 -20.07 -9.68 -9.59
N ASN A 25 -19.03 -9.56 -10.43
CA ASN A 25 -18.64 -10.58 -11.42
C ASN A 25 -17.12 -10.77 -11.46
N MET A 26 -16.64 -11.95 -11.92
CA MET A 26 -15.21 -12.23 -12.07
C MET A 26 -14.52 -11.33 -13.10
N GLU A 27 -15.22 -10.86 -14.13
CA GLU A 27 -14.69 -9.94 -15.14
C GLU A 27 -14.27 -8.61 -14.51
N ASN A 28 -15.12 -8.07 -13.62
CA ASN A 28 -14.84 -6.85 -12.86
C ASN A 28 -13.69 -7.07 -11.87
N LEU A 29 -13.64 -8.23 -11.21
CA LEU A 29 -12.51 -8.61 -10.38
C LEU A 29 -11.21 -8.70 -11.19
N THR A 30 -11.24 -9.27 -12.39
CA THR A 30 -10.05 -9.45 -13.25
C THR A 30 -9.51 -8.10 -13.73
N ALA A 31 -10.38 -7.24 -14.26
CA ALA A 31 -10.02 -5.89 -14.65
C ALA A 31 -9.51 -5.05 -13.45
N HIS A 32 -10.09 -5.26 -12.26
CA HIS A 32 -9.58 -4.68 -11.03
C HIS A 32 -8.22 -5.26 -10.64
N PHE A 33 -8.00 -6.57 -10.71
CA PHE A 33 -6.75 -7.24 -10.34
C PHE A 33 -5.57 -6.74 -11.17
N GLU A 34 -5.78 -6.42 -12.44
CA GLU A 34 -4.76 -5.79 -13.30
C GLU A 34 -4.46 -4.33 -12.90
N LYS A 35 -5.46 -3.61 -12.38
CA LYS A 35 -5.37 -2.18 -12.05
C LYS A 35 -5.29 -1.92 -10.54
N CYS A 36 -5.18 -2.96 -9.72
CA CYS A 36 -5.25 -2.83 -8.27
C CYS A 36 -4.06 -2.00 -7.78
N ASP A 37 -4.34 -0.79 -7.27
CA ASP A 37 -3.30 0.10 -6.74
C ASP A 37 -2.56 -0.50 -5.53
N ILE A 38 -3.12 -1.53 -4.87
CA ILE A 38 -2.42 -2.26 -3.81
C ILE A 38 -1.30 -3.13 -4.40
N ARG A 39 -1.53 -3.77 -5.55
CA ARG A 39 -0.49 -4.48 -6.30
C ARG A 39 0.59 -3.51 -6.81
N LYS A 40 0.20 -2.30 -7.23
CA LYS A 40 1.16 -1.25 -7.64
C LYS A 40 1.92 -0.61 -6.48
N LYS A 41 1.35 -0.55 -5.28
CA LYS A 41 2.08 -0.14 -4.07
C LYS A 41 3.13 -1.15 -3.63
N LYS A 42 3.06 -2.41 -4.09
CA LYS A 42 4.10 -3.41 -3.85
C LYS A 42 5.42 -3.09 -4.58
N LEU A 43 5.40 -2.22 -5.60
CA LEU A 43 6.60 -1.69 -6.28
C LEU A 43 7.19 -0.45 -5.59
N VAL A 44 6.64 0.01 -4.47
CA VAL A 44 7.34 0.92 -3.54
C VAL A 44 8.15 0.14 -2.48
N ASN A 45 8.29 -1.19 -2.64
CA ASN A 45 9.05 -2.01 -1.72
C ASN A 45 10.52 -2.23 -2.12
N GLU A 46 10.91 -1.93 -3.37
CA GLU A 46 12.27 -2.19 -3.89
C GLU A 46 13.28 -1.04 -3.63
N ARG A 47 12.89 0.03 -2.94
CA ARG A 47 13.79 1.17 -2.60
C ARG A 47 13.90 1.48 -1.11
N SER A 48 13.46 0.54 -0.26
CA SER A 48 13.67 0.67 1.18
C SER A 48 15.10 0.25 1.50
N ILE A 49 15.94 1.21 1.89
CA ILE A 49 17.31 0.97 2.32
C ILE A 49 17.32 0.85 3.84
N TYR A 50 17.82 -0.27 4.35
CA TYR A 50 18.04 -0.48 5.77
C TYR A 50 19.49 -0.16 6.11
N MET A 51 19.71 0.79 7.01
CA MET A 51 21.03 1.18 7.50
C MET A 51 21.13 0.86 8.98
N LYS A 52 22.14 0.06 9.37
CA LYS A 52 22.46 -0.28 10.77
C LYS A 52 23.89 0.23 11.07
N GLY A 53 24.16 0.60 12.32
CA GLY A 53 25.51 1.00 12.74
C GLY A 53 25.66 2.48 13.11
N PHE A 54 24.55 3.20 13.29
CA PHE A 54 24.60 4.51 13.92
C PHE A 54 24.49 4.37 15.43
N ASP A 55 25.58 4.66 16.12
CA ASP A 55 25.61 4.79 17.57
C ASP A 55 25.22 6.23 17.95
N GLY A 56 24.08 6.40 18.63
CA GLY A 56 23.62 7.70 19.14
C GLY A 56 22.35 8.26 18.51
N LYS A 57 22.07 9.55 18.80
CA LYS A 57 20.87 10.25 18.32
C LYS A 57 21.10 10.77 16.91
N ILE A 58 20.46 10.15 15.92
CA ILE A 58 20.41 10.66 14.55
C ILE A 58 19.36 11.77 14.43
N ASN A 59 19.71 12.84 13.72
CA ASN A 59 18.73 13.82 13.26
C ASN A 59 18.11 13.37 11.93
N VAL A 60 16.83 13.03 11.95
CA VAL A 60 16.07 12.57 10.78
C VAL A 60 16.05 13.62 9.66
N SER A 61 16.09 14.92 10.00
CA SER A 61 16.14 16.00 8.99
C SER A 61 17.45 15.99 8.23
N ALA A 62 18.57 15.78 8.93
CA ALA A 62 19.90 15.69 8.30
C ALA A 62 20.01 14.44 7.41
N VAL A 63 19.40 13.32 7.83
CA VAL A 63 19.35 12.09 7.02
C VAL A 63 18.52 12.29 5.76
N LYS A 64 17.35 12.94 5.85
CA LYS A 64 16.54 13.26 4.68
C LYS A 64 17.30 14.15 3.69
N ASP A 65 17.95 15.19 4.19
CA ASP A 65 18.72 16.13 3.37
C ASP A 65 19.89 15.44 2.64
N ALA A 66 20.67 14.63 3.38
CA ALA A 66 21.76 13.83 2.82
C ALA A 66 21.28 12.75 1.83
N LEU A 67 20.06 12.25 1.97
CA LEU A 67 19.48 11.29 1.02
C LEU A 67 18.83 11.99 -0.18
N LEU A 68 18.42 13.26 -0.04
CA LEU A 68 17.86 14.07 -1.13
C LEU A 68 18.85 14.26 -2.28
N GLN A 69 20.16 14.31 -1.99
CA GLN A 69 21.22 14.41 -3.02
C GLN A 69 21.28 13.17 -3.94
N PHE A 70 20.78 12.02 -3.48
CA PHE A 70 20.74 10.76 -4.24
C PHE A 70 19.37 10.49 -4.87
N GLY A 71 18.34 11.26 -4.53
CA GLY A 71 17.01 11.16 -5.12
C GLY A 71 15.88 11.55 -4.17
N LYS A 72 14.63 11.39 -4.64
CA LYS A 72 13.44 11.70 -3.85
C LYS A 72 13.28 10.72 -2.68
N VAL A 73 13.27 11.24 -1.45
CA VAL A 73 13.02 10.48 -0.23
C VAL A 73 11.58 10.71 0.21
N GLU A 74 10.76 9.67 0.20
CA GLU A 74 9.35 9.78 0.58
C GLU A 74 9.14 9.63 2.09
N LYS A 75 9.88 8.72 2.73
CA LYS A 75 9.73 8.41 4.15
C LYS A 75 11.03 7.89 4.76
N VAL A 76 11.30 8.29 6.00
CA VAL A 76 12.39 7.76 6.83
C VAL A 76 11.76 7.21 8.11
N ILE A 77 12.05 5.97 8.44
CA ILE A 77 11.53 5.26 9.62
C ILE A 77 12.71 4.79 10.44
N TYR A 78 12.67 4.99 11.76
CA TYR A 78 13.67 4.51 12.72
C TYR A 78 12.95 3.70 13.79
N TYR A 79 13.56 2.59 14.22
CA TYR A 79 13.06 1.67 15.24
C TYR A 79 14.08 1.53 16.35
#